data_AF-A0A497QED2-F1
#
_entry.id   AF-A0A497QED2-F1
#
_cell.length_a   1.000
_cell.length_b   1.000
_cell.length_c   1.000
_cell.angle_alpha   90.00
_cell.angle_beta   90.00
_cell.angle_gamma   90.00
#
_symmetry.space_group_name_H-M   'P 1'
#
loop_
_entity.id
_entity.type
_entity.pdbx_description
1 polymer ?
#
loop_
_entity_poly.entity_id
_entity_poly.type
_entity_poly.pdbx_seq_one_letter_code
_entity_poly.pdbx_strand_id
1 'polypeptide(L)'
;MLEQRRSNLEHCKNMRNNFHNVNKLTLFVKYIRIINWDALHFNMVESITIFCSSSDAIDEKYFKVAEKMGKLIIKEKINLVYGGSAVGLMGRLAKTVLEHGGHVIGVIPKKISQRVPHLEHYHELIVTDTMRERKAVMESRADAFVALPGGFGTLEELIEIITLKQLQYHHKPVVILNSFGCFNHLLDHFEFLFQNSFAKSQYRALYHVAETPEAVFDYLNQYFPTEFESKWYLTKDGFESS
;
A
#
# COMPACT_ATOMS: atom_id res chain seq x y z
N MET A 1 25.31 -1.89 -10.68
CA MET A 1 23.88 -1.82 -11.10
C MET A 1 23.67 -1.09 -12.43
N LEU A 2 24.27 0.08 -12.68
CA LEU A 2 24.25 0.74 -14.00
C LEU A 2 25.05 -0.02 -15.08
N GLU A 3 26.14 -0.69 -14.69
CA GLU A 3 26.97 -1.50 -15.59
C GLU A 3 26.26 -2.79 -16.07
N GLN A 4 25.49 -3.44 -15.20
CA GLN A 4 24.63 -4.56 -15.58
C GLN A 4 23.57 -4.13 -16.60
N ARG A 5 23.00 -2.92 -16.44
CA ARG A 5 22.04 -2.33 -17.38
C ARG A 5 22.68 -1.99 -18.73
N ARG A 6 23.90 -1.45 -18.75
CA ARG A 6 24.67 -1.19 -19.98
C ARG A 6 25.04 -2.48 -20.72
N SER A 7 25.50 -3.50 -19.99
CA SER A 7 25.83 -4.81 -20.54
C SER A 7 24.62 -5.49 -21.19
N ASN A 8 23.46 -5.44 -20.54
CA ASN A 8 22.21 -5.99 -21.08
C ASN A 8 21.71 -5.21 -22.31
N LEU A 9 21.88 -3.89 -22.35
CA LEU A 9 21.51 -3.06 -23.51
C LEU A 9 22.44 -3.26 -24.71
N GLU A 10 23.75 -3.42 -24.49
CA GLU A 10 24.69 -3.76 -25.57
C GLU A 10 24.48 -5.19 -26.09
N HIS A 11 24.15 -6.14 -25.22
CA HIS A 11 23.79 -7.50 -25.62
C HIS A 11 22.54 -7.50 -26.53
N CYS A 12 21.52 -6.70 -26.21
CA CYS A 12 20.34 -6.51 -27.04
C CYS A 12 20.63 -5.82 -28.38
N LYS A 13 21.55 -4.84 -28.42
CA LYS A 13 21.96 -4.16 -29.66
C LYS A 13 22.78 -5.07 -30.58
N ASN A 14 23.70 -5.86 -30.04
CA ASN A 14 24.49 -6.82 -30.81
C ASN A 14 23.62 -7.96 -31.36
N MET A 15 22.58 -8.39 -30.63
CA MET A 15 21.61 -9.35 -31.17
C MET A 15 20.81 -8.80 -32.35
N ARG A 16 20.47 -7.51 -32.36
CA ARG A 16 19.73 -6.85 -33.46
C ARG A 16 20.48 -6.87 -34.80
N ASN A 17 21.81 -6.92 -34.78
CA ASN A 17 22.64 -6.93 -36.00
C ASN A 17 22.83 -8.34 -36.59
N ASN A 18 22.55 -9.41 -35.84
CA ASN A 18 22.63 -10.80 -36.33
C ASN A 18 21.32 -11.32 -36.97
N PHE A 19 20.36 -10.43 -37.23
CA PHE A 19 18.97 -10.74 -37.63
C PHE A 19 18.77 -10.92 -39.15
N HIS A 20 19.71 -11.54 -39.86
CA HIS A 20 19.58 -11.72 -41.31
C HIS A 20 19.40 -13.14 -41.82
N ASN A 21 19.32 -14.19 -40.98
CA ASN A 21 19.10 -15.52 -41.55
C ASN A 21 18.57 -16.63 -40.62
N VAL A 22 17.48 -16.41 -39.87
CA VAL A 22 16.85 -17.52 -39.12
C VAL A 22 15.31 -17.41 -39.12
N ASN A 23 14.64 -18.53 -39.38
CA ASN A 23 13.19 -18.68 -39.44
C ASN A 23 12.49 -18.09 -38.19
N LYS A 24 11.66 -17.08 -38.42
CA LYS A 24 10.99 -16.26 -37.39
C LYS A 24 10.12 -17.06 -36.39
N LEU A 25 9.63 -18.24 -36.77
CA LEU A 25 8.67 -19.00 -35.94
C LEU A 25 9.34 -19.77 -34.78
N THR A 26 10.52 -20.34 -35.01
CA THR A 26 11.21 -21.18 -34.01
C THR A 26 11.88 -20.35 -32.91
N LEU A 27 12.34 -19.14 -33.26
CA LEU A 27 12.85 -18.17 -32.30
C LEU A 27 11.74 -17.60 -31.42
N PHE A 28 10.54 -17.34 -31.96
CA PHE A 28 9.42 -16.79 -31.19
C PHE A 28 9.01 -17.71 -30.01
N VAL A 29 8.93 -19.01 -30.26
CA VAL A 29 8.58 -20.02 -29.24
C VAL A 29 9.71 -20.21 -28.21
N LYS A 30 10.97 -20.07 -28.62
CA LYS A 30 12.12 -20.17 -27.70
C LYS A 30 12.29 -18.91 -26.85
N TYR A 31 11.97 -17.72 -27.38
CA TYR A 31 12.03 -16.44 -26.67
C TYR A 31 10.92 -16.28 -25.62
N ILE A 32 9.71 -16.80 -25.88
CA ILE A 32 8.62 -16.82 -24.88
C ILE A 32 9.00 -17.62 -23.62
N ARG A 33 9.91 -18.60 -23.74
CA ARG A 33 10.42 -19.41 -22.62
C ARG A 33 11.56 -18.78 -21.82
N ILE A 34 12.24 -17.74 -22.36
CA ILE A 34 13.35 -17.04 -21.68
C ILE A 34 12.82 -15.85 -20.87
N ILE A 35 11.65 -15.33 -21.25
CA ILE A 35 10.91 -14.40 -20.40
C ILE A 35 10.42 -15.18 -19.19
N ASN A 36 11.05 -14.93 -18.05
CA ASN A 36 10.47 -15.32 -16.77
C ASN A 36 9.21 -14.47 -16.59
N TRP A 37 8.05 -15.00 -16.97
CA TRP A 37 6.78 -14.28 -16.94
C TRP A 37 6.42 -13.82 -15.52
N ASP A 38 6.97 -14.48 -14.50
CA ASP A 38 6.90 -14.07 -13.10
C ASP A 38 7.65 -12.75 -12.83
N ALA A 39 8.74 -12.48 -13.57
CA ALA A 39 9.48 -11.21 -13.50
C ALA A 39 8.86 -10.09 -14.36
N LEU A 40 7.85 -10.43 -15.16
CA LEU A 40 7.06 -9.51 -15.98
C LEU A 40 5.65 -9.29 -15.42
N HIS A 41 5.34 -9.85 -14.24
CA HIS A 41 4.29 -9.32 -13.40
C HIS A 41 4.70 -7.91 -12.99
N PHE A 42 4.26 -6.94 -13.79
CA PHE A 42 4.07 -5.58 -13.30
C PHE A 42 3.36 -5.72 -11.95
N ASN A 43 3.92 -5.09 -10.91
CA ASN A 43 3.37 -5.08 -9.57
C ASN A 43 2.08 -4.21 -9.62
N MET A 44 1.04 -4.75 -10.25
CA MET A 44 -0.21 -4.05 -10.49
C MET A 44 -1.01 -4.11 -9.20
N VAL A 45 -1.09 -2.97 -8.53
CA VAL A 45 -2.03 -2.79 -7.42
C VAL A 45 -3.43 -2.86 -8.03
N GLU A 46 -4.20 -3.90 -7.74
CA GLU A 46 -5.60 -4.02 -8.18
C GLU A 46 -6.55 -3.46 -7.13
N SER A 47 -6.17 -3.54 -5.86
CA SER A 47 -6.92 -2.97 -4.75
C SER A 47 -6.04 -2.20 -3.76
N ILE A 48 -6.60 -1.10 -3.24
CA ILE A 48 -5.94 -0.26 -2.24
C ILE A 48 -6.81 -0.14 -1.00
N THR A 49 -6.25 -0.50 0.14
CA THR A 49 -6.87 -0.29 1.45
C THR A 49 -6.49 1.07 1.99
N ILE A 50 -7.49 1.91 2.27
CA ILE A 50 -7.29 3.25 2.83
C ILE A 50 -7.84 3.35 4.24
N PHE A 51 -6.98 3.78 5.16
CA PHE A 51 -7.31 4.14 6.53
C PHE A 51 -7.37 5.66 6.66
N CYS A 52 -8.46 6.23 7.18
CA CYS A 52 -8.61 7.68 7.32
C CYS A 52 -9.66 8.09 8.34
N SER A 53 -9.70 9.39 8.68
CA SER A 53 -10.63 9.95 9.67
C SER A 53 -12.11 9.69 9.34
N SER A 54 -12.88 9.33 10.36
CA SER A 54 -14.36 9.28 10.35
C SER A 54 -15.01 10.59 10.82
N SER A 55 -14.23 11.64 11.09
CA SER A 55 -14.73 12.87 11.70
C SER A 55 -15.10 13.92 10.65
N ASP A 56 -16.32 14.44 10.72
CA ASP A 56 -16.80 15.57 9.92
C ASP A 56 -16.34 16.94 10.45
N ALA A 57 -15.74 16.97 11.65
CA ALA A 57 -15.37 18.21 12.32
C ALA A 57 -13.93 18.70 11.99
N ILE A 58 -13.23 18.03 11.08
CA ILE A 58 -11.87 18.40 10.69
C ILE A 58 -11.87 19.45 9.58
N ASP A 59 -10.73 20.13 9.41
CA ASP A 59 -10.54 21.17 8.39
C ASP A 59 -10.82 20.65 6.96
N GLU A 60 -11.58 21.43 6.18
CA GLU A 60 -12.00 21.12 4.80
C GLU A 60 -10.81 20.80 3.88
N LYS A 61 -9.61 21.33 4.16
CA LYS A 61 -8.42 21.02 3.37
C LYS A 61 -8.11 19.52 3.30
N TYR A 62 -8.44 18.76 4.35
CA TYR A 62 -8.23 17.31 4.37
C TYR A 62 -9.27 16.56 3.53
N PHE A 63 -10.50 17.08 3.42
CA PHE A 63 -11.51 16.51 2.54
C PHE A 63 -11.10 16.61 1.07
N LYS A 64 -10.49 17.74 0.68
CA LYS A 64 -9.92 17.91 -0.67
C LYS A 64 -8.81 16.90 -0.98
N VAL A 65 -8.03 16.49 0.02
CA VAL A 65 -7.04 15.41 -0.11
C VAL A 65 -7.73 14.07 -0.37
N ALA A 66 -8.79 13.75 0.37
CA ALA A 66 -9.57 12.53 0.18
C ALA A 66 -10.26 12.46 -1.19
N GLU A 67 -10.84 13.57 -1.68
CA GLU A 67 -11.41 13.64 -3.03
C GLU A 67 -10.36 13.43 -4.12
N LYS A 68 -9.20 14.08 -3.97
CA LYS A 68 -8.10 13.96 -4.92
C LYS A 68 -7.56 12.53 -4.97
N MET A 69 -7.43 11.91 -3.81
CA MET A 69 -7.09 10.49 -3.69
C MET A 69 -8.13 9.61 -4.43
N GLY A 70 -9.42 9.83 -4.18
CA GLY A 70 -10.50 9.09 -4.85
C GLY A 70 -10.44 9.20 -6.37
N LYS A 71 -10.21 10.40 -6.92
CA LYS A 71 -10.07 10.61 -8.37
C LYS A 71 -8.88 9.85 -8.96
N LEU A 72 -7.75 9.77 -8.24
CA LEU A 72 -6.58 9.03 -8.69
C LEU A 72 -6.81 7.52 -8.66
N ILE A 73 -7.48 7.00 -7.63
CA ILE A 73 -7.88 5.57 -7.58
C ILE A 73 -8.65 5.17 -8.85
N ILE A 74 -9.59 6.02 -9.28
CA ILE A 74 -10.35 5.81 -10.53
C ILE A 74 -9.46 5.86 -11.76
N LYS A 75 -8.62 6.89 -11.84
CA LYS A 75 -7.71 7.08 -12.97
C LYS A 75 -6.80 5.87 -13.17
N GLU A 76 -6.30 5.30 -12.08
CA GLU A 76 -5.44 4.10 -12.08
C GLU A 76 -6.24 2.79 -12.16
N LYS A 77 -7.58 2.86 -12.16
CA LYS A 77 -8.51 1.72 -12.23
C LYS A 77 -8.35 0.72 -11.07
N ILE A 78 -8.16 1.25 -9.87
CA ILE A 78 -7.94 0.48 -8.65
C ILE A 78 -9.23 0.38 -7.85
N ASN A 79 -9.46 -0.77 -7.22
CA ASN A 79 -10.59 -0.97 -6.30
C ASN A 79 -10.29 -0.36 -4.93
N LEU A 80 -11.24 0.39 -4.36
CA LEU A 80 -11.09 0.93 -3.01
C LEU A 80 -11.59 -0.08 -1.97
N VAL A 81 -10.77 -0.37 -0.97
CA VAL A 81 -11.16 -1.05 0.28
C VAL A 81 -11.03 -0.05 1.44
N TYR A 82 -12.05 0.07 2.29
CA TYR A 82 -12.01 1.04 3.41
C TYR A 82 -12.93 0.65 4.58
N GLY A 83 -12.96 1.48 5.62
CA GLY A 83 -13.68 1.21 6.88
C GLY A 83 -15.21 1.25 6.85
N GLY A 84 -15.82 1.51 5.69
CA GLY A 84 -17.25 1.27 5.49
C GLY A 84 -18.21 2.34 6.00
N SER A 85 -17.76 3.44 6.62
CA SER A 85 -18.67 4.53 7.03
C SER A 85 -18.85 5.60 5.94
N ALA A 86 -19.94 6.37 6.00
CA ALA A 86 -20.20 7.50 5.10
C ALA A 86 -19.83 8.87 5.68
N VAL A 87 -19.08 8.91 6.77
CA VAL A 87 -18.71 10.15 7.48
C VAL A 87 -17.22 10.47 7.35
N GLY A 88 -16.86 11.73 7.54
CA GLY A 88 -15.50 12.23 7.49
C GLY A 88 -14.81 12.00 6.14
N LEU A 89 -13.48 11.82 6.20
CA LEU A 89 -12.69 11.54 5.01
C LEU A 89 -13.07 10.21 4.36
N MET A 90 -13.45 9.22 5.17
CA MET A 90 -13.92 7.92 4.70
C MET A 90 -15.12 8.08 3.75
N GLY A 91 -16.15 8.81 4.19
CA GLY A 91 -17.32 9.09 3.38
C GLY A 91 -16.99 9.86 2.10
N ARG A 92 -16.20 10.94 2.21
CA ARG A 92 -15.84 11.78 1.06
C ARG A 92 -15.03 11.02 0.01
N LEU A 93 -14.05 10.23 0.46
CA LEU A 93 -13.24 9.37 -0.40
C LEU A 93 -14.10 8.37 -1.16
N ALA A 94 -14.89 7.58 -0.43
CA ALA A 94 -15.69 6.52 -1.01
C ALA A 94 -16.79 7.06 -1.93
N LYS A 95 -17.46 8.16 -1.55
CA LYS A 95 -18.40 8.87 -2.41
C LYS A 95 -17.74 9.33 -3.71
N THR A 96 -16.54 9.93 -3.63
CA THR A 96 -15.82 10.38 -4.83
C THR A 96 -15.53 9.22 -5.78
N VAL A 97 -15.10 8.07 -5.26
CA VAL A 97 -14.84 6.87 -6.08
C VAL A 97 -16.14 6.38 -6.75
N LEU A 98 -17.23 6.28 -5.99
CA LEU A 98 -18.53 5.84 -6.53
C LEU A 98 -19.08 6.78 -7.62
N GLU A 99 -19.05 8.09 -7.39
CA GLU A 99 -19.56 9.09 -8.34
C GLU A 99 -18.83 9.07 -9.69
N HIS A 100 -17.61 8.54 -9.72
CA HIS A 100 -16.80 8.40 -10.93
C HIS A 100 -16.77 6.94 -11.45
N GLY A 101 -17.68 6.08 -10.97
CA GLY A 101 -17.87 4.71 -11.47
C GLY A 101 -16.85 3.69 -10.98
N GLY A 102 -16.14 3.96 -9.88
CA GLY A 102 -15.19 3.02 -9.30
C GLY A 102 -15.81 2.03 -8.33
N HIS A 103 -15.09 0.94 -8.13
CA HIS A 103 -15.49 -0.12 -7.21
C HIS A 103 -15.10 0.21 -5.77
N VAL A 104 -16.06 0.08 -4.84
CA VAL A 104 -15.87 0.36 -3.41
C VAL A 104 -16.34 -0.82 -2.57
N ILE A 105 -15.42 -1.31 -1.73
CA ILE A 105 -15.61 -2.37 -0.75
C ILE A 105 -15.51 -1.76 0.65
N GLY A 106 -16.65 -1.67 1.35
CA GLY A 106 -16.69 -1.29 2.76
C GLY A 106 -16.51 -2.50 3.65
N VAL A 107 -15.70 -2.39 4.71
CA VAL A 107 -15.58 -3.43 5.74
C VAL A 107 -15.80 -2.82 7.11
N ILE A 108 -16.85 -3.28 7.80
CA ILE A 108 -17.31 -2.66 9.05
C ILE A 108 -17.74 -3.72 10.07
N PRO A 109 -17.41 -3.59 11.37
CA PRO A 109 -17.91 -4.54 12.35
C PRO A 109 -19.37 -4.26 12.67
N LYS A 110 -20.15 -5.31 12.95
CA LYS A 110 -21.57 -5.25 13.30
C LYS A 110 -21.87 -4.23 14.41
N LYS A 111 -21.00 -4.16 15.42
CA LYS A 111 -21.12 -3.23 16.56
C LYS A 111 -21.06 -1.74 16.16
N ILE A 112 -20.32 -1.40 15.11
CA ILE A 112 -20.18 -0.02 14.61
C ILE A 112 -21.19 0.25 13.50
N SER A 113 -21.48 -0.75 12.65
CA SER A 113 -22.42 -0.63 11.52
C SER A 113 -23.78 -0.06 11.95
N GLN A 114 -24.29 -0.40 13.13
CA GLN A 114 -25.56 0.11 13.63
C GLN A 114 -25.52 1.57 14.13
N ARG A 115 -24.33 2.17 14.22
CA ARG A 115 -24.08 3.46 14.89
C ARG A 115 -23.54 4.54 13.96
N VAL A 116 -23.20 4.18 12.72
CA VAL A 116 -22.62 5.11 11.75
C VAL A 116 -23.45 5.11 10.47
N PRO A 117 -23.54 6.26 9.80
CA PRO A 117 -24.11 6.33 8.46
C PRO A 117 -23.33 5.46 7.49
N HIS A 118 -24.06 4.88 6.54
CA HIS A 118 -23.55 4.11 5.41
C HIS A 118 -23.81 4.86 4.12
N LEU A 119 -23.03 4.56 3.08
CA LEU A 119 -23.31 5.04 1.74
C LEU A 119 -24.56 4.34 1.22
N GLU A 120 -25.34 5.04 0.40
CA GLU A 120 -26.54 4.44 -0.21
C GLU A 120 -26.20 3.33 -1.21
N HIS A 121 -25.00 3.38 -1.79
CA HIS A 121 -24.54 2.45 -2.82
C HIS A 121 -23.13 1.96 -2.51
N TYR A 122 -22.99 0.70 -2.09
CA TYR A 122 -21.72 -0.02 -2.11
C TYR A 122 -21.73 -1.00 -3.27
N HIS A 123 -20.55 -1.30 -3.80
CA HIS A 123 -20.42 -2.51 -4.61
C HIS A 123 -20.40 -3.74 -3.70
N GLU A 124 -19.70 -3.66 -2.57
CA GLU A 124 -19.69 -4.69 -1.53
C GLU A 124 -19.61 -4.01 -0.14
N LEU A 125 -20.46 -4.42 0.80
CA LEU A 125 -20.35 -4.05 2.22
C LEU A 125 -20.23 -5.33 3.06
N ILE A 126 -19.03 -5.57 3.58
CA ILE A 126 -18.72 -6.73 4.41
C ILE A 126 -18.92 -6.35 5.88
N VAL A 127 -19.87 -7.01 6.53
CA VAL A 127 -20.13 -6.85 7.97
C VAL A 127 -19.47 -7.98 8.73
N THR A 128 -18.50 -7.67 9.59
CA THR A 128 -17.78 -8.66 10.41
C THR A 128 -18.28 -8.70 11.85
N ASP A 129 -18.01 -9.78 12.58
CA ASP A 129 -18.41 -9.89 13.98
C ASP A 129 -17.46 -9.12 14.91
N THR A 130 -16.17 -9.06 14.55
CA THR A 130 -15.14 -8.43 15.39
C THR A 130 -14.28 -7.41 14.64
N MET A 131 -13.60 -6.54 15.41
CA MET A 131 -12.59 -5.62 14.88
C MET A 131 -11.39 -6.34 14.26
N ARG A 132 -10.97 -7.47 14.84
CA ARG A 132 -9.83 -8.25 14.34
C ARG A 132 -10.16 -8.86 12.98
N GLU A 133 -11.33 -9.48 12.87
CA GLU A 133 -11.83 -10.01 11.61
C GLU A 133 -11.96 -8.93 10.54
N ARG A 134 -12.48 -7.74 10.90
CA ARG A 134 -12.51 -6.59 9.98
C ARG A 134 -11.13 -6.28 9.41
N LYS A 135 -10.11 -6.17 10.26
CA LYS A 135 -8.75 -5.85 9.82
C LYS A 135 -8.16 -6.97 8.96
N ALA A 136 -8.38 -8.22 9.33
CA ALA A 136 -7.96 -9.37 8.52
C ALA A 136 -8.61 -9.38 7.12
N VAL A 137 -9.91 -9.07 7.02
CA VAL A 137 -10.58 -8.93 5.72
C VAL A 137 -9.96 -7.80 4.91
N MET A 138 -9.78 -6.61 5.50
CA MET A 138 -9.16 -5.46 4.82
C MET A 138 -7.72 -5.75 4.38
N GLU A 139 -6.95 -6.50 5.17
CA GLU A 139 -5.59 -6.92 4.83
C GLU A 139 -5.58 -7.91 3.65
N SER A 140 -6.45 -8.92 3.69
CA SER A 140 -6.52 -9.96 2.65
C SER A 140 -6.98 -9.41 1.30
N ARG A 141 -7.80 -8.35 1.31
CA ARG A 141 -8.33 -7.68 0.12
C ARG A 141 -7.44 -6.55 -0.40
N ALA A 142 -6.28 -6.27 0.21
CA ALA A 142 -5.40 -5.17 -0.20
C ALA A 142 -4.21 -5.66 -1.02
N ASP A 143 -3.81 -4.92 -2.05
CA ASP A 143 -2.46 -5.01 -2.62
C ASP A 143 -1.55 -3.90 -2.09
N ALA A 144 -2.13 -2.80 -1.62
CA ALA A 144 -1.43 -1.65 -1.04
C ALA A 144 -2.20 -1.05 0.13
N PHE A 145 -1.49 -0.41 1.07
CA PHE A 145 -2.08 0.29 2.21
C PHE A 145 -1.71 1.76 2.22
N VAL A 146 -2.68 2.64 2.46
CA VAL A 146 -2.45 4.08 2.60
C VAL A 146 -3.18 4.63 3.82
N ALA A 147 -2.44 5.32 4.69
CA ALA A 147 -3.02 6.11 5.77
C ALA A 147 -3.14 7.57 5.34
N LEU A 148 -4.37 8.06 5.22
CA LEU A 148 -4.69 9.49 5.12
C LEU A 148 -4.79 10.09 6.54
N PRO A 149 -4.83 11.44 6.67
CA PRO A 149 -5.06 12.10 7.95
C PRO A 149 -6.21 11.47 8.76
N GLY A 150 -5.93 11.12 10.01
CA GLY A 150 -6.80 10.25 10.80
C GLY A 150 -6.50 10.28 12.29
N GLY A 151 -7.44 9.77 13.08
CA GLY A 151 -7.30 9.66 14.53
C GLY A 151 -6.71 8.31 14.96
N PHE A 152 -6.94 7.92 16.22
CA PHE A 152 -6.41 6.68 16.78
C PHE A 152 -6.78 5.41 16.01
N GLY A 153 -7.98 5.33 15.42
CA GLY A 153 -8.36 4.19 14.59
C GLY A 153 -7.43 4.01 13.39
N THR A 154 -7.16 5.10 12.66
CA THR A 154 -6.23 5.11 11.53
C THR A 154 -4.80 4.76 11.97
N LEU A 155 -4.36 5.27 13.13
CA LEU A 155 -3.05 4.96 13.68
C LEU A 155 -2.93 3.48 14.08
N GLU A 156 -3.96 2.92 14.69
CA GLU A 156 -3.99 1.51 15.09
C GLU A 156 -3.87 0.58 13.87
N GLU A 157 -4.64 0.86 12.81
CA GLU A 157 -4.58 0.12 11.54
C GLU A 157 -3.22 0.28 10.84
N LEU A 158 -2.67 1.50 10.80
CA LEU A 158 -1.37 1.78 10.19
C LEU A 158 -0.24 1.04 10.91
N ILE A 159 -0.18 1.14 12.24
CA ILE A 159 0.87 0.50 13.05
C ILE A 159 0.77 -1.03 12.95
N GLU A 160 -0.44 -1.58 12.90
CA GLU A 160 -0.64 -3.02 12.71
C GLU A 160 -0.04 -3.49 11.38
N ILE A 161 -0.37 -2.84 10.26
CA ILE A 161 0.18 -3.20 8.95
C ILE A 161 1.70 -3.01 8.89
N ILE A 162 2.25 -1.93 9.48
CA ILE A 162 3.71 -1.76 9.58
C ILE A 162 4.34 -2.92 10.37
N THR A 163 3.71 -3.32 11.48
CA THR A 163 4.21 -4.39 12.34
C THR A 163 4.13 -5.76 11.64
N LEU A 164 3.04 -6.04 10.92
CA LEU A 164 2.88 -7.26 10.13
C LEU A 164 3.93 -7.34 9.01
N LYS A 165 4.21 -6.23 8.33
CA LYS A 165 5.29 -6.13 7.35
C LYS A 165 6.67 -6.37 7.98
N GLN A 166 6.92 -5.78 9.15
CA GLN A 166 8.16 -5.99 9.91
C GLN A 166 8.37 -7.48 10.25
N LEU A 167 7.28 -8.18 10.55
CA LEU A 167 7.25 -9.61 10.85
C LEU A 167 7.18 -10.48 9.60
N GLN A 168 7.24 -9.90 8.40
CA GLN A 168 7.21 -10.58 7.11
C GLN A 168 5.90 -11.35 6.83
N TYR A 169 4.78 -10.98 7.47
CA TYR A 169 3.47 -11.54 7.14
C TYR A 169 2.94 -11.05 5.78
N HIS A 170 3.44 -9.91 5.29
CA HIS A 170 3.22 -9.44 3.93
C HIS A 170 4.37 -8.57 3.45
N HIS A 171 4.44 -8.37 2.14
CA HIS A 171 5.41 -7.48 1.49
C HIS A 171 4.78 -6.29 0.75
N LYS A 172 3.49 -6.05 0.96
CA LYS A 172 2.71 -4.98 0.33
C LYS A 172 3.28 -3.57 0.67
N PRO A 173 3.18 -2.58 -0.24
CA PRO A 173 3.55 -1.20 0.05
C PRO A 173 2.64 -0.59 1.13
N VAL A 174 3.24 0.22 1.99
CA VAL A 174 2.56 0.96 3.06
C VAL A 174 2.94 2.41 2.92
N VAL A 175 1.96 3.30 2.78
CA VAL A 175 2.21 4.73 2.56
C VAL A 175 1.48 5.56 3.62
N ILE A 176 2.19 6.53 4.19
CA ILE A 176 1.65 7.56 5.06
C ILE A 176 1.50 8.82 4.22
N LEU A 177 0.27 9.23 3.95
CA LEU A 177 -0.02 10.48 3.26
C LEU A 177 -0.01 11.63 4.28
N ASN A 178 1.17 12.24 4.45
CA ASN A 178 1.44 13.33 5.39
C ASN A 178 1.05 14.71 4.83
N SER A 179 -0.15 14.82 4.27
CA SER A 179 -0.64 16.11 3.76
C SER A 179 -0.75 17.13 4.89
N PHE A 180 -0.21 18.32 4.64
CA PHE A 180 -0.16 19.44 5.58
C PHE A 180 0.54 19.11 6.91
N GLY A 181 1.43 18.11 6.93
CA GLY A 181 2.20 17.75 8.12
C GLY A 181 1.39 17.07 9.23
N CYS A 182 0.21 16.52 8.93
CA CYS A 182 -0.70 15.90 9.90
C CYS A 182 -0.04 14.79 10.75
N PHE A 183 0.98 14.12 10.21
CA PHE A 183 1.72 13.03 10.86
C PHE A 183 3.11 13.44 11.35
N ASN A 184 3.51 14.72 11.27
CA ASN A 184 4.88 15.15 11.64
C ASN A 184 5.28 14.66 13.04
N HIS A 185 4.45 14.90 14.05
CA HIS A 185 4.75 14.46 15.42
C HIS A 185 4.86 12.94 15.57
N LEU A 186 4.11 12.17 14.79
CA LEU A 186 4.23 10.71 14.77
C LEU A 186 5.54 10.28 14.12
N LEU A 187 5.90 10.88 13.00
CA LEU A 187 7.13 10.58 12.27
C LEU A 187 8.37 10.97 13.10
N ASP A 188 8.32 12.10 13.80
CA ASP A 188 9.35 12.52 14.76
C ASP A 188 9.50 11.49 15.89
N HIS A 189 8.38 10.93 16.37
CA HIS A 189 8.43 9.87 17.36
C HIS A 189 9.03 8.58 16.81
N PHE A 190 8.72 8.19 15.57
CA PHE A 190 9.39 7.05 14.93
C PHE A 190 10.90 7.26 14.82
N GLU A 191 11.32 8.47 14.45
CA GLU A 191 12.72 8.84 14.38
C GLU A 191 13.41 8.72 15.75
N PHE A 192 12.75 9.16 16.83
CA PHE A 192 13.20 8.95 18.20
C PHE A 192 13.40 7.45 18.50
N LEU A 193 12.45 6.58 18.13
CA LEU A 193 12.57 5.13 18.35
C LEU A 193 13.79 4.53 17.63
N PHE A 194 14.06 4.98 16.41
CA PHE A 194 15.21 4.50 15.64
C PHE A 194 16.54 5.00 16.22
N GLN A 195 16.63 6.27 16.59
CA GLN A 195 17.85 6.87 17.16
C GLN A 195 18.23 6.24 18.50
N ASN A 196 17.22 5.84 19.29
CA ASN A 196 17.41 5.24 20.60
C ASN A 196 17.38 3.71 20.59
N SER A 197 17.50 3.08 19.41
CA SER A 197 17.56 1.61 19.26
C SER A 197 16.36 0.83 19.81
N PHE A 198 15.21 1.46 20.01
CA PHE A 198 13.94 0.75 20.24
C PHE A 198 13.49 -0.01 18.99
N ALA A 199 13.95 0.42 17.80
CA ALA A 199 13.69 -0.20 16.52
C ALA A 199 14.92 -0.08 15.61
N LYS A 200 15.16 -1.09 14.74
CA LYS A 200 16.26 -1.06 13.76
C LYS A 200 16.08 0.08 12.78
N SER A 201 17.17 0.79 12.47
CA SER A 201 17.15 1.93 11.55
C SER A 201 16.64 1.57 10.15
N GLN A 202 16.87 0.34 9.70
CA GLN A 202 16.36 -0.21 8.44
C GLN A 202 14.83 -0.27 8.36
N TYR A 203 14.13 -0.24 9.50
CA TYR A 203 12.66 -0.23 9.52
C TYR A 203 12.04 1.07 9.02
N ARG A 204 12.84 2.11 8.76
CA ARG A 204 12.41 3.28 7.97
C ARG A 204 11.89 2.88 6.59
N ALA A 205 12.36 1.77 6.02
CA ALA A 205 11.88 1.29 4.73
C ALA A 205 10.58 0.45 4.80
N LEU A 206 9.99 0.24 5.99
CA LEU A 206 8.72 -0.47 6.11
C LEU A 206 7.55 0.33 5.49
N TYR A 207 7.62 1.66 5.56
CA TYR A 207 6.61 2.57 5.02
C TYR A 207 7.28 3.68 4.20
N HIS A 208 6.49 4.30 3.32
CA HIS A 208 6.88 5.50 2.59
C HIS A 208 6.06 6.69 3.07
N VAL A 209 6.65 7.88 3.11
CA VAL A 209 5.94 9.12 3.44
C VAL A 209 5.76 9.93 2.17
N ALA A 210 4.51 10.21 1.82
CA ALA A 210 4.14 11.04 0.68
C ALA A 210 3.42 12.29 1.18
N GLU A 211 3.64 13.45 0.56
CA GLU A 211 2.96 14.70 0.95
C GLU A 211 1.64 14.93 0.19
N THR A 212 1.52 14.31 -0.99
CA THR A 212 0.38 14.48 -1.90
C THR A 212 -0.16 13.12 -2.36
N PRO A 213 -1.45 13.03 -2.73
CA PRO A 213 -2.00 11.85 -3.38
C PRO A 213 -1.21 11.38 -4.60
N GLU A 214 -0.71 12.29 -5.44
CA GLU A 214 0.11 11.91 -6.60
C GLU A 214 1.40 11.20 -6.22
N ALA A 215 2.12 11.72 -5.21
CA ALA A 215 3.34 11.10 -4.72
C ALA A 215 3.09 9.69 -4.17
N VAL A 216 1.88 9.40 -3.66
CA VAL A 216 1.47 8.04 -3.29
C VAL A 216 1.51 7.13 -4.51
N PHE A 217 0.85 7.51 -5.61
CA PHE A 217 0.80 6.69 -6.83
C PHE A 217 2.16 6.60 -7.53
N ASP A 218 2.96 7.67 -7.52
CA ASP A 218 4.32 7.64 -8.03
C ASP A 218 5.16 6.57 -7.31
N TYR A 219 5.02 6.47 -5.99
CA TYR A 219 5.66 5.43 -5.19
C TYR A 219 5.10 4.04 -5.47
N LEU A 220 3.77 3.87 -5.49
CA LEU A 220 3.13 2.58 -5.74
C LEU A 220 3.55 1.99 -7.09
N ASN A 221 3.61 2.82 -8.13
CA ASN A 221 4.01 2.40 -9.49
C ASN A 221 5.49 1.97 -9.61
N GLN A 222 6.31 2.35 -8.63
CA GLN A 222 7.74 2.02 -8.59
C GLN A 222 8.07 1.01 -7.48
N TYR A 223 7.06 0.53 -6.75
CA TYR A 223 7.28 -0.28 -5.57
C TYR A 223 7.76 -1.69 -5.92
N PHE A 224 8.85 -2.09 -5.28
CA PHE A 224 9.32 -3.47 -5.24
C PHE A 224 9.48 -3.92 -3.79
N PRO A 225 9.00 -5.13 -3.44
CA PRO A 225 9.22 -5.74 -2.13
C PRO A 225 10.69 -5.66 -1.70
N THR A 226 10.93 -5.17 -0.49
CA THR A 226 12.25 -5.18 0.14
C THR A 226 12.29 -6.31 1.17
N GLU A 227 13.35 -7.13 1.14
CA GLU A 227 13.61 -8.12 2.20
C GLU A 227 14.29 -7.44 3.39
N PHE A 228 13.88 -7.79 4.61
CA PHE A 228 14.41 -7.20 5.86
C PHE A 228 15.11 -8.28 6.70
N GLU A 229 16.23 -7.93 7.32
CA GLU A 229 16.88 -8.80 8.31
C GLU A 229 16.00 -9.00 9.57
N SER A 230 16.25 -10.10 10.29
CA SER A 230 15.42 -10.59 11.40
C SER A 230 15.08 -9.52 12.45
N LYS A 231 13.91 -9.65 13.09
CA LYS A 231 13.36 -8.59 13.96
C LYS A 231 14.21 -8.27 15.20
N TRP A 232 14.80 -9.30 15.77
CA TRP A 232 15.35 -9.26 17.11
C TRP A 232 16.78 -8.70 17.12
N TYR A 233 17.09 -7.87 18.10
CA TYR A 233 18.46 -7.64 18.53
C TYR A 233 18.82 -8.78 19.47
N LEU A 234 19.45 -9.83 18.94
CA LEU A 234 19.95 -10.91 19.78
C LEU A 234 21.21 -10.37 20.50
N THR A 235 21.13 -10.26 21.82
CA THR A 235 22.34 -10.12 22.65
C THR A 235 23.09 -11.45 22.64
N LYS A 236 24.42 -11.42 22.77
CA LYS A 236 25.30 -12.60 22.66
C LYS A 236 25.04 -13.70 23.71
N ASP A 237 24.17 -13.47 24.69
CA ASP A 237 24.00 -14.34 25.86
C ASP A 237 22.67 -15.15 25.84
N GLY A 238 21.97 -15.20 24.70
CA GLY A 238 20.60 -15.72 24.63
C GLY A 238 20.42 -17.20 24.26
N PHE A 239 21.49 -17.97 24.03
CA PHE A 239 21.42 -19.40 23.76
C PHE A 239 22.68 -20.12 24.26
N GLU A 240 22.81 -20.28 25.58
CA GLU A 240 23.45 -21.49 26.10
C GLU A 240 22.34 -22.52 26.32
N SER A 241 22.37 -23.55 25.47
CA SER A 241 21.53 -24.73 25.53
C SER A 241 21.67 -25.44 26.87
N SER A 242 20.55 -25.67 27.55
CA SER A 242 20.36 -26.77 28.50
C SER A 242 19.05 -27.48 28.18
#